data_AF-V9GI28-F1
#
_entry.id   AF-V9GI28-F1
#
_cell.length_a   1.000
_cell.length_b   1.000
_cell.length_c   1.000
_cell.angle_alpha   90.00
_cell.angle_beta   90.00
_cell.angle_gamma   90.00
#
_symmetry.space_group_name_H-M   'P 1'
#
loop_
_entity.id
_entity.type
_entity.pdbx_description
1 polymer ?
#
loop_
_entity_poly.entity_id
_entity_poly.type
_entity_poly.pdbx_seq_one_letter_code
_entity_poly.pdbx_strand_id
1 'polypeptide(L)'
;MKDLAIHTSHRRLAEITFLNLDRNGKLIIDEVTLRVLEPYLLQNLEIVRTLDELSNLSMVAYTAGDTEWLHAICGSIEYVKEESSIQKGEWK
;
A
#
# COMPACT_ATOMS: atom_id res chain seq x y z
N MET A 1 12.58 -13.89 -13.14
CA MET A 1 12.56 -13.14 -11.87
C MET A 1 11.21 -12.47 -11.80
N LYS A 2 10.38 -12.82 -10.82
CA LYS A 2 9.12 -12.10 -10.58
C LYS A 2 9.56 -10.71 -10.11
N ASP A 3 9.34 -9.68 -10.92
CA ASP A 3 9.56 -8.31 -10.47
C ASP A 3 8.81 -8.16 -9.14
N LEU A 4 9.51 -7.74 -8.09
CA LEU A 4 8.85 -7.33 -6.86
C LEU A 4 8.01 -6.11 -7.24
N ALA A 5 6.74 -6.34 -7.58
CA ALA A 5 5.77 -5.30 -7.89
C ALA A 5 5.51 -4.54 -6.59
N ILE A 6 6.42 -3.62 -6.26
CA ILE A 6 6.28 -2.70 -5.15
C ILE A 6 5.25 -1.66 -5.57
N HIS A 7 4.15 -1.59 -4.81
CA HIS A 7 3.11 -0.59 -5.01
C HIS A 7 3.70 0.82 -5.13
N THR A 8 3.16 1.63 -6.06
CA THR A 8 3.70 2.98 -6.35
C THR A 8 3.74 3.88 -5.13
N SER A 9 2.75 3.83 -4.24
CA SER A 9 2.74 4.58 -2.98
C SER A 9 3.92 4.22 -2.09
N HIS A 10 4.30 2.95 -1.97
CA HIS A 10 5.47 2.56 -1.19
C HIS A 10 6.76 3.12 -1.80
N ARG A 11 6.87 3.12 -3.14
CA ARG A 11 8.02 3.75 -3.84
C ARG A 11 8.07 5.25 -3.57
N ARG A 12 6.94 5.94 -3.68
CA ARG A 12 6.84 7.38 -3.42
C ARG A 12 7.14 7.73 -1.97
N LEU A 13 6.62 6.96 -1.00
CA LEU A 13 6.96 7.12 0.41
C LEU A 13 8.47 6.98 0.64
N ALA A 14 9.11 5.97 0.04
CA ALA A 14 10.54 5.76 0.16
C ALA A 14 11.35 6.90 -0.47
N GLU A 15 10.98 7.36 -1.67
CA GLU A 15 11.60 8.49 -2.36
C GLU A 15 11.50 9.78 -1.55
N ILE A 16 10.29 10.14 -1.10
CA ILE A 16 10.06 11.34 -0.31
C ILE A 16 10.86 11.26 0.99
N THR A 17 10.85 10.11 1.67
CA THR A 17 11.64 9.91 2.89
C THR A 17 13.11 10.15 2.61
N PHE A 18 13.69 9.48 1.60
CA PHE A 18 15.10 9.60 1.25
C PHE A 18 15.53 11.04 0.95
N LEU A 19 14.72 11.78 0.19
CA LEU A 19 15.00 13.18 -0.16
C LEU A 19 14.94 14.14 1.04
N ASN A 20 14.29 13.72 2.12
CA ASN A 20 14.06 14.54 3.32
C ASN A 20 14.88 14.08 4.53
N LEU A 21 15.86 13.19 4.35
CA LEU A 21 16.80 12.82 5.41
C LEU A 21 17.95 13.83 5.51
N ASP A 22 18.27 14.26 6.73
CA ASP A 22 19.51 14.97 7.00
C ASP A 22 20.73 14.02 7.01
N ARG A 23 21.94 14.58 7.15
CA ARG A 23 23.19 13.82 7.24
C ARG A 23 23.27 12.84 8.42
N ASN A 24 22.38 12.98 9.42
CA ASN A 24 22.30 12.11 10.58
C ASN A 24 21.16 11.07 10.44
N GLY A 25 20.47 11.03 9.30
CA GLY A 25 19.31 10.16 9.08
C GLY A 25 18.04 10.63 9.79
N LYS A 26 17.96 11.90 10.20
CA LYS A 26 16.73 12.48 10.75
C LYS A 26 15.85 12.94 9.61
N LEU A 27 14.59 12.54 9.64
CA LEU A 27 13.58 13.00 8.68
C LEU A 27 13.20 14.46 9.00
N ILE A 28 13.44 15.36 8.05
CA ILE A 28 13.14 16.78 8.12
C ILE A 28 12.00 17.06 7.14
N ILE A 29 10.81 17.37 7.66
CA ILE A 29 9.61 17.57 6.83
C ILE A 29 9.12 19.00 7.03
N ASP A 30 9.01 19.76 5.94
CA ASP A 30 8.31 21.03 5.92
C ASP A 30 6.82 20.86 5.57
N GLU A 31 6.04 21.92 5.68
CA GLU A 31 4.59 21.87 5.43
C GLU A 31 4.26 21.45 4.00
N VAL A 32 5.07 21.84 3.02
CA VAL A 32 4.86 21.49 1.60
C VAL A 32 5.08 19.99 1.39
N THR A 33 6.17 19.46 1.93
CA THR A 33 6.48 18.03 1.90
C THR A 33 5.44 17.22 2.62
N LEU A 34 4.93 17.70 3.77
CA LEU A 34 3.86 17.03 4.51
C LEU A 34 2.59 16.89 3.67
N ARG A 35 2.14 17.96 3.00
CA ARG A 35 0.96 17.92 2.12
C ARG A 35 1.12 16.94 0.95
N VAL A 36 2.35 16.75 0.46
CA VAL A 36 2.65 15.75 -0.59
C VAL A 36 2.68 14.34 -0.01
N LEU A 37 3.19 14.17 1.21
CA LEU A 37 3.36 12.88 1.88
C LEU A 37 2.03 12.29 2.38
N GLU A 38 1.14 13.13 2.93
CA GLU A 38 -0.16 12.75 3.48
C GLU A 38 -1.00 11.81 2.59
N PRO A 39 -1.27 12.12 1.30
CA PRO A 39 -2.06 11.23 0.46
C PRO A 39 -1.41 9.85 0.28
N TYR A 40 -0.08 9.77 0.25
CA TYR A 40 0.63 8.49 0.15
C TYR A 40 0.58 7.70 1.47
N LEU A 41 0.61 8.37 2.62
CA LEU A 41 0.45 7.71 3.92
C LEU A 41 -0.96 7.15 4.09
N LEU A 42 -1.98 7.90 3.68
CA LEU A 42 -3.37 7.45 3.73
C LEU A 42 -3.62 6.29 2.76
N GLN A 43 -3.07 6.36 1.56
CA GLN A 43 -3.13 5.24 0.61
C GLN A 43 -2.39 4.00 1.15
N ASN A 44 -1.24 4.18 1.79
CA ASN A 44 -0.51 3.08 2.43
C ASN A 44 -1.33 2.43 3.55
N LEU A 45 -2.02 3.23 4.38
CA LEU A 45 -2.93 2.71 5.39
C LEU A 45 -4.03 1.85 4.76
N GLU A 46 -4.65 2.32 3.68
CA GLU A 46 -5.73 1.59 2.99
C GLU A 46 -5.25 0.27 2.38
N ILE A 47 -4.08 0.29 1.73
CA ILE A 47 -3.44 -0.91 1.18
C ILE A 47 -3.20 -1.93 2.29
N VAL A 48 -2.60 -1.51 3.40
CA VAL A 48 -2.29 -2.40 4.53
C VAL A 48 -3.56 -3.02 5.11
N ARG A 49 -4.60 -2.21 5.34
CA ARG A 49 -5.88 -2.70 5.89
C ARG A 49 -6.54 -3.71 4.95
N THR A 50 -6.64 -3.37 3.67
CA THR A 50 -7.27 -4.24 2.66
C THR A 50 -6.52 -5.55 2.51
N LEU A 51 -5.19 -5.51 2.46
CA LEU A 51 -4.36 -6.71 2.36
C LEU A 51 -4.47 -7.60 3.60
N ASP A 52 -4.56 -7.01 4.81
CA ASP A 52 -4.75 -7.77 6.04
C ASP A 52 -6.11 -8.47 6.05
N GLU A 53 -7.18 -7.76 5.69
CA GLU A 53 -8.54 -8.31 5.57
C GLU A 53 -8.60 -9.46 4.55
N LEU A 54 -8.05 -9.26 3.35
CA LEU A 54 -8.00 -10.31 2.32
C LEU A 54 -7.14 -11.49 2.75
N SER A 55 -6.03 -11.26 3.45
CA SER A 55 -5.18 -12.34 3.97
C SER A 55 -5.94 -13.19 4.98
N ASN A 56 -6.66 -12.55 5.90
CA ASN A 56 -7.52 -13.24 6.86
C ASN A 56 -8.63 -14.05 6.15
N LEU A 57 -9.31 -13.46 5.17
CA LEU A 57 -10.33 -14.16 4.38
C LEU A 57 -9.76 -15.34 3.59
N SER A 58 -8.54 -15.22 3.05
CA SER A 58 -7.89 -16.31 2.32
C SER A 58 -7.66 -17.52 3.22
N MET A 59 -7.32 -17.28 4.49
CA MET A 59 -7.15 -18.36 5.46
C MET A 59 -8.49 -19.03 5.77
N VAL A 60 -9.57 -18.25 5.92
CA VAL A 60 -10.93 -18.80 6.10
C VAL A 60 -11.31 -19.68 4.91
N ALA A 61 -11.18 -19.18 3.67
CA ALA A 61 -11.49 -19.94 2.46
C ALA A 61 -10.67 -21.23 2.34
N TYR A 62 -9.37 -21.16 2.62
CA TYR A 62 -8.47 -22.31 2.64
C TYR A 62 -8.92 -23.36 3.66
N THR A 63 -9.22 -22.95 4.90
CA THR A 63 -9.65 -23.88 5.96
C THR A 63 -11.02 -24.51 5.68
N ALA A 64 -11.89 -23.83 4.93
CA ALA A 64 -13.17 -24.35 4.50
C ALA A 64 -13.06 -25.31 3.29
N GLY A 65 -11.89 -25.40 2.65
CA GLY A 65 -11.69 -26.16 1.41
C GLY A 65 -12.31 -25.51 0.18
N ASP A 66 -12.69 -24.24 0.26
CA ASP A 66 -13.30 -23.49 -0.85
C ASP A 66 -12.23 -22.91 -1.76
N THR A 67 -11.80 -23.72 -2.73
CA THR A 67 -10.71 -23.36 -3.65
C THR A 67 -11.09 -22.26 -4.64
N GLU A 68 -12.37 -22.15 -5.01
CA GLU A 68 -12.82 -21.13 -5.95
C GLU A 68 -12.79 -19.75 -5.29
N TRP A 69 -13.33 -19.66 -4.07
CA TRP A 69 -13.27 -18.42 -3.30
C TRP A 69 -11.83 -18.04 -2.94
N LEU A 70 -11.00 -19.01 -2.56
CA LEU A 70 -9.57 -18.78 -2.30
C LEU A 70 -8.86 -18.17 -3.52
N HIS A 71 -9.10 -18.70 -4.73
CA HIS A 71 -8.52 -18.14 -5.95
C HIS A 71 -9.01 -16.71 -6.24
N ALA A 72 -10.29 -16.42 -6.00
CA ALA A 72 -10.83 -15.08 -6.15
C ALA A 72 -10.15 -14.08 -5.19
N ILE A 73 -9.98 -14.45 -3.92
CA ILE A 73 -9.29 -13.62 -2.92
C ILE A 73 -7.83 -13.39 -3.31
N CYS A 74 -7.12 -14.43 -3.74
CA CYS A 74 -5.74 -14.28 -4.23
C CYS A 74 -5.65 -13.32 -5.42
N GLY A 75 -6.63 -13.35 -6.33
CA GLY A 75 -6.73 -12.37 -7.42
C GLY A 75 -6.90 -10.94 -6.91
N SER A 76 -7.76 -10.72 -5.92
CA SER A 76 -7.93 -9.40 -5.28
C SER A 76 -6.65 -8.91 -4.57
N ILE A 77 -5.91 -9.81 -3.92
CA ILE A 77 -4.63 -9.48 -3.27
C ILE A 77 -3.62 -8.98 -4.30
N GLU A 78 -3.47 -9.67 -5.43
CA GLU A 78 -2.54 -9.23 -6.49
C GLU A 78 -2.99 -7.90 -7.11
N TYR A 79 -4.30 -7.72 -7.31
CA TYR A 79 -4.86 -6.45 -7.77
C TYR A 79 -4.50 -5.28 -6.83
N VAL A 80 -4.68 -5.43 -5.52
CA VAL A 80 -4.36 -4.37 -4.53
C VAL A 80 -2.85 -4.06 -4.50
N LYS A 81 -1.98 -5.05 -4.77
CA LYS A 81 -0.53 -4.82 -4.85
C LYS A 81 -0.12 -4.03 -6.09
N GLU A 82 -0.86 -4.19 -7.20
CA GLU A 82 -0.54 -3.60 -8.50
C GLU A 82 -1.24 -2.25 -8.75
N GLU A 83 -2.44 -2.04 -8.20
CA GLU A 83 -3.31 -0.90 -8.51
C GLU A 83 -2.80 0.44 -7.95
N SER A 84 -2.10 1.20 -8.80
CA SER A 84 -1.45 2.46 -8.45
C SER A 84 -2.34 3.70 -8.24
N SER A 85 -3.67 3.57 -8.28
CA SER A 85 -4.57 4.73 -8.30
C SER A 85 -4.63 5.47 -6.96
N ILE A 86 -4.07 6.69 -6.90
CA ILE A 86 -4.46 7.67 -5.87
C ILE A 86 -5.88 8.10 -6.21
N GLN A 87 -6.88 7.57 -5.50
CA GLN A 87 -8.21 8.16 -5.58
C GLN A 87 -8.12 9.59 -5.04
N LYS A 88 -8.39 10.59 -5.90
CA LYS A 88 -8.60 11.97 -5.49
C LYS A 88 -9.90 12.02 -4.67
N GLY A 89 -9.81 11.67 -3.39
CA GLY A 89 -10.83 11.97 -2.41
C GLY A 89 -10.75 13.45 -2.04
N GLU A 90 -11.89 14.11 -2.00
CA GLU A 90 -12.07 15.50 -1.59
C GLU A 90 -11.56 15.72 -0.16
N TRP A 91 -10.29 16.09 -0.03
CA TRP A 91 -9.74 16.56 1.25
C TRP A 91 -10.23 18.00 1.44
N LYS A 92 -11.42 18.14 2.05
CA LYS A 92 -11.97 19.42 2.51
C LYS A 92 -11.14 19.99 3.65
#